data_AF-A0A1F4WFZ2-F1
#
_entry.id   AF-A0A1F4WFZ2-F1
#
_cell.length_a   1.000
_cell.length_b   1.000
_cell.length_c   1.000
_cell.angle_alpha   90.00
_cell.angle_beta   90.00
_cell.angle_gamma   90.00
#
_symmetry.space_group_name_H-M   'P 1'
#
loop_
_entity.id
_entity.type
_entity.pdbx_description
1 polymer ?
#
loop_
_entity_poly.entity_id
_entity_poly.type
_entity_poly.pdbx_seq_one_letter_code
_entity_poly.pdbx_strand_id
1 'polypeptide(L)'
;MIKVKVYSYDRESSVEVELDNIDEKKYQSIQKELLEKLDNEQAYSAISHAFTYAVNLCPKANPSDLWQHVIYRTFIENGRNEQSWKRASGQGFENAFVELYNSRLANFGIRLVVLSSITANQALEEMKLKGVIAPSKMDIAIQGNCGSAEAKWKIFGVIHAKTSIAERIKDDAPASKLIMDKGFMSVLVTLDSKSFPPPHGDGVNHGELGGRTFGQNRNGPQPKRDYFEIDGDFHFGYSYNLRTPPTVGETRSGSKIKTLSFNLEQPDEVVKDISEFWDKVKGNICVQVPETKILR
;
A
#
# COMPACT_ATOMS: atom_id res chain seq x y z
N MET A 1 -14.86 -15.86 14.66
CA MET A 1 -15.58 -14.78 13.97
C MET A 1 -16.16 -13.89 15.04
N ILE A 2 -16.07 -12.58 14.86
CA ILE A 2 -16.60 -11.56 15.77
C ILE A 2 -17.53 -10.64 14.96
N LYS A 3 -18.54 -10.07 15.60
CA LYS A 3 -19.38 -9.01 15.03
C LYS A 3 -18.97 -7.67 15.63
N VAL A 4 -18.70 -6.69 14.77
CA VAL A 4 -18.40 -5.32 15.20
C VAL A 4 -19.49 -4.37 14.75
N LYS A 5 -19.80 -3.37 15.59
CA LYS A 5 -20.78 -2.35 15.25
C LYS A 5 -20.16 -1.26 14.38
N VAL A 6 -20.81 -0.98 13.27
CA VAL A 6 -20.47 0.10 12.34
C VAL A 6 -21.55 1.15 12.43
N TYR A 7 -21.22 2.27 13.07
CA TYR A 7 -22.14 3.38 13.30
C TYR A 7 -22.21 4.33 12.10
N SER A 8 -23.37 4.96 11.91
CA SER A 8 -23.53 6.17 11.10
C SER A 8 -22.66 7.32 11.64
N TYR A 9 -22.47 8.36 10.83
CA TYR A 9 -21.64 9.51 11.20
C TYR A 9 -22.16 10.23 12.46
N ASP A 10 -23.48 10.40 12.57
CA ASP A 10 -24.19 10.96 13.73
C ASP A 10 -24.30 9.99 14.92
N ARG A 11 -23.90 8.73 14.73
CA ARG A 11 -24.05 7.61 15.68
C ARG A 11 -25.49 7.29 16.09
N GLU A 12 -26.49 7.74 15.33
CA GLU A 12 -27.90 7.45 15.59
C GLU A 12 -28.31 6.04 15.14
N SER A 13 -27.56 5.44 14.21
CA SER A 13 -27.82 4.10 13.69
C SER A 13 -26.55 3.27 13.59
N SER A 14 -26.70 1.94 13.54
CA SER A 14 -25.58 1.03 13.38
C SER A 14 -25.98 -0.25 12.66
N VAL A 15 -24.99 -0.90 12.05
CA VAL A 15 -25.09 -2.25 11.49
C VAL A 15 -23.98 -3.11 12.07
N GLU A 16 -24.21 -4.41 12.15
CA GLU A 16 -23.19 -5.37 12.57
C GLU A 16 -22.46 -5.91 11.34
N VAL A 17 -21.13 -5.86 11.38
CA VAL A 17 -20.26 -6.42 10.35
C VAL A 17 -19.53 -7.61 10.94
N GLU A 18 -19.62 -8.74 10.27
CA GLU A 18 -18.89 -9.96 10.61
C GLU A 18 -17.44 -9.85 10.13
N LEU A 19 -16.49 -10.08 11.05
CA LEU A 19 -15.07 -10.13 10.73
C LEU A 19 -14.60 -11.59 10.67
N ASP A 20 -14.39 -12.06 9.44
CA ASP A 20 -13.91 -13.40 9.15
C ASP A 20 -12.50 -13.64 9.70
N ASN A 21 -12.26 -14.85 10.22
CA ASN A 21 -10.95 -15.31 10.72
C ASN A 21 -10.36 -14.49 11.87
N ILE A 22 -11.20 -13.73 12.59
CA ILE A 22 -10.87 -13.03 13.84
C ILE A 22 -11.82 -13.54 14.92
N ASP A 23 -11.29 -13.93 16.08
CA ASP A 23 -12.08 -14.23 17.27
C ASP A 23 -11.94 -13.09 18.30
N GLU A 24 -12.78 -13.11 19.32
CA GLU A 24 -12.82 -12.07 20.37
C GLU A 24 -11.46 -11.85 21.03
N LYS A 25 -10.72 -12.93 21.32
CA LYS A 25 -9.42 -12.83 22.01
C LYS A 25 -8.41 -12.13 21.11
N LYS A 26 -8.35 -12.49 19.82
CA LYS A 26 -7.47 -11.84 18.85
C LYS A 26 -7.85 -10.38 18.64
N TYR A 27 -9.14 -10.08 18.52
CA TYR A 27 -9.64 -8.72 18.39
C TYR A 27 -9.17 -7.86 19.57
N GLN A 28 -9.45 -8.28 20.80
CA GLN A 28 -9.03 -7.57 22.02
C GLN A 28 -7.51 -7.42 22.12
N SER A 29 -6.74 -8.44 21.72
CA SER A 29 -5.28 -8.39 21.72
C SER A 29 -4.74 -7.30 20.79
N ILE A 30 -5.32 -7.16 19.60
CA ILE A 30 -4.94 -6.11 18.63
C ILE A 30 -5.30 -4.73 19.18
N GLN A 31 -6.47 -4.58 19.81
CA GLN A 31 -6.85 -3.31 20.44
C GLN A 31 -5.86 -2.92 21.52
N LYS A 32 -5.53 -3.87 22.41
CA LYS A 32 -4.56 -3.66 23.48
C LYS A 32 -3.19 -3.24 22.93
N GLU A 33 -2.67 -3.94 21.93
CA GLU A 33 -1.40 -3.57 21.27
C GLU A 33 -1.45 -2.14 20.75
N LEU A 34 -2.50 -1.75 20.03
CA LEU A 34 -2.64 -0.39 19.51
C LEU A 34 -2.64 0.64 20.65
N LEU A 35 -3.40 0.42 21.71
CA LEU A 35 -3.52 1.36 22.82
C LEU A 35 -2.21 1.53 23.57
N GLU A 36 -1.53 0.43 23.91
CA GLU A 36 -0.21 0.46 24.57
C GLU A 36 0.82 1.21 23.72
N LYS A 37 0.80 1.03 22.40
CA LYS A 37 1.70 1.74 21.49
C LYS A 37 1.36 3.22 21.36
N LEU A 38 0.07 3.56 21.33
CA LEU A 38 -0.40 4.95 21.26
C LEU A 38 -0.03 5.80 22.48
N ASP A 39 0.23 5.16 23.62
CA ASP A 39 0.69 5.82 24.84
C ASP A 39 2.20 6.13 24.82
N ASN A 40 2.98 5.38 24.03
CA ASN A 40 4.44 5.41 24.06
C ASN A 40 5.09 5.90 22.77
N GLU A 41 4.35 5.97 21.66
CA GLU A 41 4.88 6.23 20.32
C GLU A 41 4.10 7.30 19.56
N GLN A 42 4.69 7.80 18.47
CA GLN A 42 3.95 8.62 17.51
C GLN A 42 2.83 7.81 16.86
N ALA A 43 1.70 8.46 16.59
CA ALA A 43 0.49 7.77 16.13
C ALA A 43 0.70 6.89 14.88
N TYR A 44 1.49 7.34 13.91
CA TYR A 44 1.78 6.55 12.70
C TYR A 44 2.61 5.28 13.02
N SER A 45 3.53 5.35 13.98
CA SER A 45 4.35 4.21 14.43
C SER A 45 3.49 3.20 15.16
N ALA A 46 2.64 3.68 16.09
CA ALA A 46 1.70 2.82 16.80
C ALA A 46 0.73 2.10 15.85
N ILE A 47 0.19 2.82 14.86
CA ILE A 47 -0.66 2.23 13.81
C ILE A 47 0.10 1.17 13.00
N SER A 48 1.35 1.48 12.60
CA SER A 48 2.20 0.55 11.86
C SER A 48 2.43 -0.75 12.65
N HIS A 49 2.91 -0.65 13.89
CA HIS A 49 3.19 -1.79 14.74
C HIS A 49 1.94 -2.62 15.02
N ALA A 50 0.82 -1.98 15.38
CA ALA A 50 -0.43 -2.68 15.63
C ALA A 50 -0.97 -3.38 14.38
N PHE A 51 -0.81 -2.78 13.19
CA PHE A 51 -1.21 -3.41 11.94
C PHE A 51 -0.32 -4.60 11.57
N THR A 52 1.01 -4.46 11.66
CA THR A 52 1.96 -5.57 11.47
C THR A 52 1.66 -6.72 12.45
N TYR A 53 1.39 -6.39 13.71
CA TYR A 53 0.97 -7.36 14.72
C TYR A 53 -0.34 -8.07 14.32
N ALA A 54 -1.35 -7.30 13.90
CA ALA A 54 -2.66 -7.82 13.52
C ALA A 54 -2.59 -8.79 12.33
N VAL A 55 -1.85 -8.45 11.27
CA VAL A 55 -1.72 -9.33 10.08
C VAL A 55 -0.99 -10.62 10.41
N ASN A 56 -0.01 -10.59 11.33
CA ASN A 56 0.70 -11.79 11.79
C ASN A 56 -0.18 -12.67 12.69
N LEU A 57 -0.97 -12.05 13.58
CA LEU A 57 -1.89 -12.76 14.48
C LEU A 57 -3.09 -13.38 13.75
N CYS A 58 -3.54 -12.74 12.67
CA CYS A 58 -4.73 -13.11 11.91
C CYS A 58 -4.39 -13.34 10.42
N PRO A 59 -3.57 -14.36 10.07
CA PRO A 59 -3.02 -14.48 8.72
C PRO A 59 -4.05 -14.77 7.63
N LYS A 60 -5.23 -15.29 8.01
CA LYS A 60 -6.37 -15.57 7.12
C LYS A 60 -7.42 -14.47 7.10
N ALA A 61 -7.30 -13.44 7.94
CA ALA A 61 -8.24 -12.32 7.93
C ALA A 61 -7.97 -11.41 6.73
N ASN A 62 -8.99 -10.68 6.30
CA ASN A 62 -8.82 -9.64 5.30
C ASN A 62 -8.00 -8.47 5.88
N PRO A 63 -6.79 -8.16 5.37
CA PRO A 63 -5.97 -7.09 5.93
C PRO A 63 -6.67 -5.72 5.93
N SER A 64 -7.49 -5.45 4.92
CA SER A 64 -8.28 -4.22 4.86
C SER A 64 -9.32 -4.14 5.99
N ASP A 65 -9.91 -5.26 6.41
CA ASP A 65 -10.83 -5.29 7.56
C ASP A 65 -10.10 -5.10 8.89
N LEU A 66 -8.91 -5.68 9.05
CA LEU A 66 -8.06 -5.42 10.23
C LEU A 66 -7.79 -3.91 10.36
N TRP A 67 -7.46 -3.26 9.24
CA TRP A 67 -7.24 -1.82 9.21
C TRP A 67 -8.50 -1.00 9.55
N GLN A 68 -9.60 -1.26 8.83
CA GLN A 68 -10.81 -0.44 8.86
C GLN A 68 -11.71 -0.73 10.06
N HIS A 69 -11.82 -1.98 10.48
CA HIS A 69 -12.79 -2.43 11.47
C HIS A 69 -12.17 -2.75 12.82
N VAL A 70 -10.84 -2.88 12.92
CA VAL A 70 -10.14 -3.06 14.21
C VAL A 70 -9.31 -1.82 14.54
N ILE A 71 -8.30 -1.50 13.74
CA ILE A 71 -7.34 -0.42 14.06
C ILE A 71 -8.00 0.95 14.02
N TYR A 72 -8.68 1.32 12.92
CA TYR A 72 -9.37 2.60 12.79
C TYR A 72 -10.43 2.80 13.88
N ARG A 73 -11.27 1.79 14.14
CA ARG A 73 -12.34 1.89 15.14
C ARG A 73 -11.78 2.09 16.53
N THR A 74 -10.82 1.26 16.93
CA THR A 74 -10.15 1.38 18.24
C THR A 74 -9.50 2.74 18.40
N PHE A 75 -8.86 3.26 17.35
CA PHE A 75 -8.24 4.60 17.37
C PHE A 75 -9.28 5.69 17.66
N ILE A 76 -10.44 5.67 16.98
CA ILE A 76 -11.50 6.68 17.15
C ILE A 76 -12.28 6.50 18.46
N GLU A 77 -12.59 5.26 18.84
CA GLU A 77 -13.33 4.94 20.06
C GLU A 77 -12.53 5.29 21.32
N ASN A 78 -11.20 5.28 21.25
CA ASN A 78 -10.32 5.78 22.32
C ASN A 78 -10.17 7.31 22.33
N GLY A 79 -11.13 8.05 21.81
CA GLY A 79 -11.21 9.51 21.91
C GLY A 79 -10.33 10.30 20.94
N ARG A 80 -9.61 9.65 20.01
CA ARG A 80 -8.87 10.37 18.96
C ARG A 80 -9.81 10.76 17.81
N ASN A 81 -9.53 11.89 17.17
CA ASN A 81 -10.39 12.41 16.11
C ASN A 81 -9.99 11.92 14.70
N GLU A 82 -10.92 12.05 13.75
CA GLU A 82 -10.70 11.65 12.35
C GLU A 82 -9.54 12.40 11.67
N GLN A 83 -9.29 13.64 12.05
CA GLN A 83 -8.22 14.43 11.42
C GLN A 83 -6.84 13.91 11.82
N SER A 84 -6.68 13.46 13.06
CA SER A 84 -5.48 12.77 13.54
C SER A 84 -5.28 11.46 12.79
N TRP A 85 -6.36 10.67 12.62
CA TRP A 85 -6.32 9.45 11.82
C TRP A 85 -5.88 9.72 10.37
N LYS A 86 -6.49 10.71 9.69
CA LYS A 86 -6.16 11.07 8.29
C LYS A 86 -4.67 11.42 8.11
N ARG A 87 -4.04 12.03 9.11
CA ARG A 87 -2.61 12.39 9.09
C ARG A 87 -1.70 11.20 9.36
N ALA A 88 -2.03 10.37 10.34
CA ALA A 88 -1.16 9.29 10.81
C ALA A 88 -1.28 7.98 10.01
N SER A 89 -2.49 7.67 9.53
CA SER A 89 -2.80 6.36 8.93
C SER A 89 -2.07 6.11 7.60
N GLY A 90 -1.88 7.13 6.76
CA GLY A 90 -1.12 6.98 5.51
C GLY A 90 0.31 6.53 5.76
N GLN A 91 1.04 7.31 6.56
CA GLN A 91 2.42 7.00 6.96
C GLN A 91 2.51 5.69 7.76
N GLY A 92 1.51 5.38 8.58
CA GLY A 92 1.45 4.09 9.29
C GLY A 92 1.36 2.89 8.34
N PHE A 93 0.63 3.03 7.23
CA PHE A 93 0.55 1.98 6.21
C PHE A 93 1.85 1.86 5.42
N GLU A 94 2.48 2.98 5.07
CA GLU A 94 3.80 2.99 4.41
C GLU A 94 4.83 2.23 5.25
N ASN A 95 4.93 2.54 6.55
CA ASN A 95 5.86 1.89 7.47
C ASN A 95 5.58 0.39 7.60
N ALA A 96 4.31 0.01 7.79
CA ALA A 96 3.95 -1.40 7.95
C ALA A 96 4.25 -2.20 6.68
N PHE A 97 3.99 -1.62 5.51
CA PHE A 97 4.30 -2.26 4.23
C PHE A 97 5.80 -2.52 4.08
N VAL A 98 6.63 -1.52 4.39
CA VAL A 98 8.10 -1.65 4.35
C VAL A 98 8.59 -2.70 5.35
N GLU A 99 8.06 -2.71 6.58
CA GLU A 99 8.40 -3.70 7.61
C GLU A 99 8.09 -5.13 7.16
N LEU A 100 6.90 -5.33 6.59
CA LEU A 100 6.43 -6.65 6.14
C LEU A 100 7.21 -7.19 4.93
N TYR A 101 7.62 -6.31 4.01
CA TYR A 101 8.23 -6.73 2.73
C TYR A 101 9.76 -6.71 2.69
N ASN A 102 10.44 -5.91 3.52
CA ASN A 102 11.91 -5.80 3.42
C ASN A 102 12.64 -7.12 3.68
N SER A 103 12.19 -7.94 4.64
CA SER A 103 12.78 -9.25 4.89
C SER A 103 12.63 -10.21 3.70
N ARG A 104 11.54 -10.07 2.93
CA ARG A 104 11.22 -10.89 1.75
C ARG A 104 12.04 -10.48 0.53
N LEU A 105 12.33 -9.19 0.40
CA LEU A 105 13.10 -8.60 -0.70
C LEU A 105 14.62 -8.66 -0.48
N ALA A 106 15.07 -8.83 0.76
CA ALA A 106 16.50 -8.81 1.11
C ALA A 106 17.33 -9.83 0.33
N ASN A 107 16.79 -11.04 0.11
CA ASN A 107 17.47 -12.11 -0.65
C ASN A 107 17.71 -11.75 -2.13
N PHE A 108 17.01 -10.75 -2.66
CA PHE A 108 17.17 -10.25 -4.02
C PHE A 108 18.06 -9.00 -4.09
N GLY A 109 18.65 -8.59 -2.96
CA GLY A 109 19.41 -7.35 -2.88
C GLY A 109 18.53 -6.11 -3.08
N ILE A 110 17.26 -6.18 -2.68
CA ILE A 110 16.28 -5.10 -2.83
C ILE A 110 15.82 -4.66 -1.44
N ARG A 111 15.54 -3.36 -1.29
CA ARG A 111 14.88 -2.81 -0.11
C ARG A 111 13.88 -1.72 -0.48
N LEU A 112 12.92 -1.53 0.40
CA LEU A 112 11.94 -0.47 0.40
C LEU A 112 12.32 0.59 1.45
N VAL A 113 12.13 1.85 1.11
CA VAL A 113 12.44 2.98 1.98
C VAL A 113 11.30 3.99 1.93
N VAL A 114 10.64 4.21 3.07
CA VAL A 114 9.64 5.29 3.21
C VAL A 114 10.33 6.64 3.05
N LEU A 115 9.74 7.53 2.25
CA LEU A 115 10.34 8.81 1.91
C LEU A 115 9.72 9.95 2.73
N SER A 116 10.56 10.63 3.50
CA SER A 116 10.26 11.99 3.96
C SER A 116 10.31 12.99 2.80
N SER A 117 9.77 14.20 2.98
CA SER A 117 9.86 15.27 1.96
C SER A 117 11.29 15.56 1.51
N ILE A 118 12.28 15.45 2.40
CA ILE A 118 13.70 15.68 2.07
C ILE A 118 14.24 14.55 1.21
N THR A 119 14.04 13.30 1.65
CA THR A 119 14.52 12.11 0.91
C THR A 119 13.75 11.90 -0.39
N ALA A 120 12.48 12.31 -0.47
CA ALA A 120 11.71 12.32 -1.72
C ALA A 120 12.29 13.30 -2.74
N ASN A 121 12.72 14.49 -2.31
CA ASN A 121 13.42 15.43 -3.21
C ASN A 121 14.74 14.85 -3.74
N GLN A 122 15.52 14.18 -2.87
CA GLN A 122 16.76 13.52 -3.27
C GLN A 122 16.49 12.37 -4.26
N ALA A 123 15.45 11.58 -4.00
CA ALA A 123 15.01 10.51 -4.89
C ALA A 123 14.61 11.05 -6.28
N LEU A 124 13.81 12.11 -6.32
CA LEU A 124 13.42 12.77 -7.56
C LEU A 124 14.62 13.36 -8.32
N GLU A 125 15.64 13.84 -7.62
CA GLU A 125 16.88 14.31 -8.22
C GLU A 125 17.66 13.17 -8.86
N GLU A 126 17.82 12.04 -8.15
CA GLU A 126 18.44 10.82 -8.68
C GLU A 126 17.70 10.30 -9.93
N MET A 127 16.38 10.36 -9.91
CA MET A 127 15.51 9.94 -11.02
C MET A 127 15.41 10.98 -12.15
N LYS A 128 16.03 12.16 -12.01
CA LYS A 128 15.91 13.29 -12.96
C LYS A 128 14.47 13.75 -13.20
N LEU A 129 13.68 13.77 -12.12
CA LEU A 129 12.26 14.15 -12.07
C LEU A 129 11.98 15.33 -11.12
N LYS A 130 13.02 15.89 -10.47
CA LYS A 130 12.91 17.07 -9.61
C LYS A 130 12.35 18.27 -10.37
N GLY A 131 11.35 18.93 -9.80
CA GLY A 131 10.65 20.06 -10.42
C GLY A 131 9.55 19.66 -11.41
N VAL A 132 9.46 18.38 -11.78
CA VAL A 132 8.39 17.83 -12.62
C VAL A 132 7.33 17.16 -11.75
N ILE A 133 7.77 16.40 -10.75
CA ILE A 133 6.91 15.71 -9.79
C ILE A 133 7.04 16.37 -8.42
N ALA A 134 5.91 16.55 -7.73
CA ALA A 134 5.92 17.03 -6.36
C ALA A 134 6.44 15.94 -5.41
N PRO A 135 7.32 16.25 -4.43
CA PRO A 135 7.86 15.26 -3.50
C PRO A 135 6.80 14.49 -2.71
N SER A 136 5.63 15.10 -2.47
CA SER A 136 4.48 14.46 -1.80
C SER A 136 3.80 13.35 -2.62
N LYS A 137 4.29 13.07 -3.84
CA LYS A 137 3.84 11.98 -4.72
C LYS A 137 4.76 10.76 -4.67
N MET A 138 5.75 10.77 -3.78
CA MET A 138 6.74 9.72 -3.63
C MET A 138 6.60 9.16 -2.22
N ASP A 139 5.84 8.08 -2.05
CA ASP A 139 5.59 7.51 -0.71
C ASP A 139 6.75 6.58 -0.29
N ILE A 140 7.11 5.61 -1.14
CA ILE A 140 8.16 4.62 -0.86
C ILE A 140 9.07 4.45 -2.08
N ALA A 141 10.38 4.54 -1.89
CA ALA A 141 11.36 4.19 -2.91
C ALA A 141 11.64 2.68 -2.91
N ILE A 142 11.82 2.12 -4.10
CA ILE A 142 12.34 0.76 -4.31
C ILE A 142 13.81 0.89 -4.73
N GLN A 143 14.70 0.30 -3.93
CA GLN A 143 16.14 0.40 -4.11
C GLN A 143 16.77 -0.97 -4.34
N GLY A 144 17.71 -1.03 -5.28
CA GLY A 144 18.50 -2.23 -5.60
C GLY A 144 19.97 -2.05 -5.23
N ASN A 145 20.61 -3.11 -4.76
CA ASN A 145 22.02 -3.13 -4.40
C ASN A 145 22.91 -3.40 -5.64
N CYS A 146 23.91 -2.55 -5.86
CA CYS A 146 24.86 -2.64 -6.97
C CYS A 146 26.26 -3.21 -6.60
N GLY A 147 26.51 -3.77 -5.41
CA GLY A 147 27.82 -4.38 -5.09
C GLY A 147 28.19 -4.47 -3.60
N SER A 148 29.48 -4.63 -3.28
CA SER A 148 29.97 -5.01 -1.93
C SER A 148 30.86 -4.00 -1.17
N ALA A 149 31.16 -2.82 -1.71
CA ALA A 149 31.87 -1.76 -0.97
C ALA A 149 30.97 -0.53 -0.88
N GLU A 150 30.38 -0.28 0.30
CA GLU A 150 29.45 0.84 0.56
C GLU A 150 28.50 1.12 -0.61
N ALA A 151 27.94 0.02 -1.10
CA ALA A 151 27.30 -0.06 -2.38
C ALA A 151 26.10 0.87 -2.46
N LYS A 152 26.17 1.75 -3.46
CA LYS A 152 25.15 2.76 -3.77
C LYS A 152 23.86 2.04 -4.06
N TRP A 153 22.99 1.93 -3.05
CA TRP A 153 21.59 1.60 -3.24
C TRP A 153 21.03 2.57 -4.27
N LYS A 154 20.57 2.04 -5.40
CA LYS A 154 20.04 2.83 -6.50
C LYS A 154 18.54 2.69 -6.57
N ILE A 155 17.86 3.82 -6.74
CA ILE A 155 16.42 3.81 -6.93
C ILE A 155 16.14 3.24 -8.32
N PHE A 156 15.27 2.24 -8.38
CA PHE A 156 14.78 1.68 -9.65
C PHE A 156 13.25 1.68 -9.74
N GLY A 157 12.57 2.12 -8.68
CA GLY A 157 11.13 2.23 -8.68
C GLY A 157 10.54 2.99 -7.51
N VAL A 158 9.23 3.19 -7.57
CA VAL A 158 8.42 3.91 -6.58
C VAL A 158 7.14 3.13 -6.33
N ILE A 159 6.73 3.06 -5.06
CA ILE A 159 5.43 2.56 -4.66
C ILE A 159 4.60 3.75 -4.17
N HIS A 160 3.40 3.86 -4.74
CA HIS A 160 2.34 4.76 -4.26
C HIS A 160 1.50 3.97 -3.26
N ALA A 161 1.57 4.31 -1.98
CA ALA A 161 0.95 3.54 -0.89
C ALA A 161 -0.30 4.27 -0.37
N LYS A 162 -1.47 3.66 -0.56
CA LYS A 162 -2.75 4.29 -0.19
C LYS A 162 -3.62 3.37 0.63
N THR A 163 -4.05 3.81 1.82
CA THR A 163 -5.00 3.05 2.63
C THR A 163 -6.37 2.96 1.96
N SER A 164 -6.78 4.01 1.24
CA SER A 164 -7.97 4.05 0.39
C SER A 164 -7.69 4.85 -0.88
N ILE A 165 -8.39 4.52 -1.96
CA ILE A 165 -8.13 5.08 -3.30
C ILE A 165 -8.83 6.45 -3.44
N ALA A 166 -10.12 6.51 -3.14
CA ALA A 166 -10.99 7.67 -3.32
C ALA A 166 -10.71 8.38 -4.66
N GLU A 167 -10.82 9.71 -4.71
CA GLU A 167 -10.42 10.49 -5.89
C GLU A 167 -8.90 10.69 -5.98
N ARG A 168 -8.12 10.26 -4.97
CA ARG A 168 -6.68 10.59 -4.84
C ARG A 168 -5.80 9.90 -5.88
N ILE A 169 -6.25 8.77 -6.43
CA ILE A 169 -5.54 8.10 -7.53
C ILE A 169 -5.33 9.01 -8.74
N LYS A 170 -6.24 9.98 -8.95
CA LYS A 170 -6.12 11.01 -9.99
C LYS A 170 -4.88 11.87 -9.82
N ASP A 171 -4.47 12.09 -8.58
CA ASP A 171 -3.34 12.94 -8.27
C ASP A 171 -2.00 12.22 -8.44
N ASP A 172 -1.99 10.88 -8.34
CA ASP A 172 -0.79 10.06 -8.40
C ASP A 172 -0.54 9.48 -9.81
N ALA A 173 -1.60 9.25 -10.59
CA ALA A 173 -1.51 8.71 -11.95
C ALA A 173 -0.59 9.53 -12.88
N PRO A 174 -0.66 10.87 -12.95
CA PRO A 174 0.28 11.65 -13.76
C PRO A 174 1.74 11.50 -13.32
N ALA A 175 2.00 11.46 -12.01
CA ALA A 175 3.34 11.26 -11.47
C ALA A 175 3.87 9.86 -11.81
N SER A 176 3.02 8.84 -11.67
CA SER A 176 3.33 7.45 -12.01
C SER A 176 3.71 7.31 -13.49
N LYS A 177 2.91 7.85 -14.42
CA LYS A 177 3.25 7.84 -15.86
C LYS A 177 4.63 8.45 -16.14
N LEU A 178 4.94 9.60 -15.56
CA LEU A 178 6.24 10.24 -15.72
C LEU A 178 7.41 9.40 -15.16
N ILE A 179 7.18 8.70 -14.04
CA ILE A 179 8.16 7.75 -13.47
C ILE A 179 8.39 6.58 -14.44
N MET A 180 7.31 6.02 -14.99
CA MET A 180 7.35 4.90 -15.94
C MET A 180 8.04 5.29 -17.26
N ASP A 181 7.74 6.48 -17.79
CA ASP A 181 8.36 7.02 -19.01
C ASP A 181 9.88 7.23 -18.86
N LYS A 182 10.37 7.40 -17.63
CA LYS A 182 11.81 7.44 -17.31
C LYS A 182 12.44 6.06 -17.11
N GLY A 183 11.67 4.99 -17.29
CA GLY A 183 12.13 3.61 -17.17
C GLY A 183 12.21 3.09 -15.73
N PHE A 184 11.59 3.77 -14.77
CA PHE A 184 11.48 3.32 -13.39
C PHE A 184 10.18 2.55 -13.18
N MET A 185 10.20 1.57 -12.27
CA MET A 185 8.98 0.90 -11.83
C MET A 185 8.07 1.88 -11.08
N SER A 186 6.78 1.84 -11.34
CA SER A 186 5.78 2.62 -10.61
C SER A 186 4.53 1.79 -10.38
N VAL A 187 4.20 1.52 -9.13
CA VAL A 187 3.10 0.64 -8.74
C VAL A 187 2.25 1.27 -7.63
N LEU A 188 0.97 0.91 -7.58
CA LEU A 188 0.10 1.26 -6.46
C LEU A 188 0.01 0.06 -5.50
N VAL A 189 0.23 0.28 -4.21
CA VAL A 189 -0.17 -0.68 -3.16
C VAL A 189 -1.29 -0.05 -2.34
N THR A 190 -2.34 -0.81 -2.09
CA THR A 190 -3.49 -0.28 -1.38
C THR A 190 -4.18 -1.30 -0.49
N LEU A 191 -4.73 -0.82 0.62
CA LEU A 191 -5.69 -1.60 1.38
C LEU A 191 -7.09 -1.54 0.75
N ASP A 192 -7.33 -0.71 -0.27
CA ASP A 192 -8.65 -0.46 -0.85
C ASP A 192 -9.76 -0.38 0.22
N SER A 193 -9.49 0.39 1.28
CA SER A 193 -10.37 0.46 2.45
C SER A 193 -11.52 1.42 2.18
N LYS A 194 -12.70 0.86 1.92
CA LYS A 194 -13.94 1.61 1.80
C LYS A 194 -15.14 0.77 2.24
N SER A 195 -15.73 1.21 3.36
CA SER A 195 -17.05 0.78 3.82
C SER A 195 -18.02 1.96 3.78
N PHE A 196 -19.31 1.69 3.55
CA PHE A 196 -20.36 2.69 3.68
C PHE A 196 -21.21 2.36 4.91
N PRO A 197 -21.13 3.16 5.99
CA PRO A 197 -21.99 2.95 7.14
C PRO A 197 -23.45 3.33 6.81
N PRO A 198 -24.41 2.96 7.69
CA PRO A 198 -25.79 3.43 7.59
C PRO A 198 -25.88 4.97 7.54
N PRO A 199 -26.91 5.53 6.87
CA PRO A 199 -27.93 4.85 6.07
C PRO A 199 -27.46 4.48 4.65
N HIS A 200 -26.18 4.69 4.34
CA HIS A 200 -25.63 4.58 2.97
C HIS A 200 -25.12 3.18 2.61
N GLY A 201 -25.12 2.23 3.54
CA GLY A 201 -24.69 0.86 3.29
C GLY A 201 -24.76 -0.03 4.52
N ASP A 202 -24.21 -1.23 4.35
CA ASP A 202 -24.17 -2.35 5.31
C ASP A 202 -22.91 -2.35 6.18
N GLY A 203 -22.05 -1.33 6.06
CA GLY A 203 -20.79 -1.24 6.79
C GLY A 203 -19.69 -2.18 6.29
N VAL A 204 -19.96 -3.05 5.31
CA VAL A 204 -18.97 -3.99 4.78
C VAL A 204 -17.93 -3.25 3.94
N ASN A 205 -16.67 -3.61 4.14
CA ASN A 205 -15.55 -3.04 3.42
C ASN A 205 -15.34 -3.72 2.05
N HIS A 206 -16.04 -3.20 1.04
CA HIS A 206 -15.96 -3.67 -0.35
C HIS A 206 -14.86 -3.01 -1.18
N GLY A 207 -14.23 -1.96 -0.66
CA GLY A 207 -13.29 -1.16 -1.44
C GLY A 207 -13.95 -0.39 -2.59
N GLU A 208 -13.11 0.10 -3.49
CA GLU A 208 -13.48 0.98 -4.61
C GLU A 208 -13.00 0.44 -5.96
N LEU A 209 -12.30 -0.70 -5.99
CA LEU A 209 -11.88 -1.39 -7.21
C LEU A 209 -12.90 -2.44 -7.68
N GLY A 210 -14.20 -2.22 -7.43
CA GLY A 210 -15.27 -3.07 -7.99
C GLY A 210 -15.71 -4.23 -7.10
N GLY A 211 -15.37 -4.26 -5.80
CA GLY A 211 -15.82 -5.32 -4.88
C GLY A 211 -17.35 -5.39 -4.69
N ARG A 212 -18.07 -4.29 -4.97
CA ARG A 212 -19.56 -4.27 -4.97
C ARG A 212 -20.21 -4.80 -6.24
N THR A 213 -19.47 -4.79 -7.34
CA THR A 213 -19.96 -5.18 -8.68
C THR A 213 -19.30 -6.48 -9.16
N PHE A 214 -18.58 -7.18 -8.28
CA PHE A 214 -17.94 -8.44 -8.63
C PHE A 214 -18.96 -9.49 -9.08
N GLY A 215 -18.67 -10.18 -10.19
CA GLY A 215 -19.57 -11.17 -10.78
C GLY A 215 -20.76 -10.57 -11.54
N GLN A 216 -20.94 -9.24 -11.53
CA GLN A 216 -21.89 -8.58 -12.42
C GLN A 216 -21.18 -8.31 -13.76
N ASN A 217 -21.90 -8.47 -14.87
CA ASN A 217 -21.38 -8.07 -16.18
C ASN A 217 -20.92 -6.60 -16.10
N ARG A 218 -19.69 -6.32 -16.53
CA ARG A 218 -19.09 -4.97 -16.57
C ARG A 218 -19.83 -4.15 -17.63
N ASN A 219 -21.05 -3.73 -17.31
CA ASN A 219 -21.93 -3.01 -18.22
C ASN A 219 -21.66 -1.50 -18.23
N GLY A 220 -20.53 -1.05 -17.67
CA GLY A 220 -20.19 0.36 -17.58
C GLY A 220 -18.75 0.64 -17.14
N PRO A 221 -18.31 1.91 -17.27
CA PRO A 221 -16.98 2.35 -16.87
C PRO A 221 -16.74 2.08 -15.38
N GLN A 222 -15.52 1.70 -15.03
CA GLN A 222 -15.07 1.53 -13.65
C GLN A 222 -13.85 2.42 -13.46
N PRO A 223 -14.05 3.75 -13.30
CA PRO A 223 -12.98 4.72 -13.50
C PRO A 223 -11.71 4.43 -12.71
N LYS A 224 -11.84 3.91 -11.48
CA LYS A 224 -10.70 3.55 -10.62
C LYS A 224 -9.92 2.32 -11.12
N ARG A 225 -10.60 1.33 -11.70
CA ARG A 225 -9.93 0.19 -12.34
C ARG A 225 -9.33 0.57 -13.68
N ASP A 226 -9.96 1.52 -14.38
CA ASP A 226 -9.55 1.93 -15.73
C ASP A 226 -8.12 2.54 -15.72
N TYR A 227 -7.69 3.21 -14.63
CA TYR A 227 -6.29 3.63 -14.41
C TYR A 227 -5.28 2.48 -14.59
N PHE A 228 -5.66 1.26 -14.23
CA PHE A 228 -4.82 0.08 -14.42
C PHE A 228 -5.12 -0.55 -15.76
N GLU A 229 -6.34 -1.06 -15.94
CA GLU A 229 -6.66 -2.03 -16.99
C GLU A 229 -6.84 -1.41 -18.40
N ILE A 230 -7.05 -0.10 -18.48
CA ILE A 230 -7.26 0.63 -19.73
C ILE A 230 -6.11 1.59 -19.99
N ASP A 231 -5.81 2.44 -19.02
CA ASP A 231 -4.93 3.61 -19.21
C ASP A 231 -3.47 3.32 -18.91
N GLY A 232 -3.18 2.26 -18.15
CA GLY A 232 -1.81 1.86 -17.81
C GLY A 232 -1.06 2.91 -17.00
N ASP A 233 -1.75 3.65 -16.13
CA ASP A 233 -1.14 4.70 -15.30
C ASP A 233 -0.15 4.16 -14.28
N PHE A 234 -0.20 2.86 -13.97
CA PHE A 234 0.73 2.15 -13.10
C PHE A 234 1.13 0.83 -13.75
N HIS A 235 2.33 0.31 -13.45
CA HIS A 235 2.72 -1.03 -13.89
C HIS A 235 1.76 -2.10 -13.36
N PHE A 236 1.44 -2.01 -12.05
CA PHE A 236 0.52 -2.91 -11.36
C PHE A 236 -0.18 -2.20 -10.20
N GLY A 237 -1.35 -2.71 -9.81
CA GLY A 237 -2.04 -2.34 -8.58
C GLY A 237 -2.17 -3.54 -7.66
N TYR A 238 -1.63 -3.47 -6.44
CA TYR A 238 -1.74 -4.53 -5.44
C TYR A 238 -2.74 -4.14 -4.37
N SER A 239 -3.85 -4.86 -4.28
CA SER A 239 -4.85 -4.66 -3.25
C SER A 239 -4.73 -5.72 -2.15
N TYR A 240 -4.70 -5.25 -0.91
CA TYR A 240 -4.77 -6.07 0.31
C TYR A 240 -6.18 -6.05 0.92
N ASN A 241 -7.20 -5.76 0.10
CA ASN A 241 -8.58 -6.08 0.39
C ASN A 241 -8.95 -7.37 -0.32
N LEU A 242 -9.22 -8.44 0.43
CA LEU A 242 -9.59 -9.74 -0.14
C LEU A 242 -10.94 -9.72 -0.88
N ARG A 243 -11.71 -8.64 -0.77
CA ARG A 243 -12.94 -8.40 -1.55
C ARG A 243 -12.69 -7.63 -2.85
N THR A 244 -11.46 -7.18 -3.10
CA THR A 244 -11.09 -6.59 -4.39
C THR A 244 -11.06 -7.67 -5.46
N PRO A 245 -11.78 -7.51 -6.59
CA PRO A 245 -11.64 -8.40 -7.73
C PRO A 245 -10.23 -8.30 -8.33
N PRO A 246 -9.48 -9.39 -8.46
CA PRO A 246 -8.29 -9.35 -9.29
C PRO A 246 -8.70 -9.13 -10.76
N THR A 247 -7.80 -8.56 -11.55
CA THR A 247 -7.94 -8.53 -13.01
C THR A 247 -7.91 -9.95 -13.57
N VAL A 248 -8.85 -10.28 -14.46
CA VAL A 248 -8.91 -11.58 -15.15
C VAL A 248 -8.48 -11.41 -16.60
N GLY A 249 -7.60 -12.29 -17.08
CA GLY A 249 -7.14 -12.29 -18.47
C GLY A 249 -6.13 -11.18 -18.79
N GLU A 250 -6.09 -10.78 -20.05
CA GLU A 250 -5.30 -9.67 -20.56
C GLU A 250 -6.07 -8.36 -20.49
N THR A 251 -5.35 -7.26 -20.29
CA THR A 251 -5.89 -5.90 -20.24
C THR A 251 -5.37 -5.09 -21.41
N ARG A 252 -6.07 -4.02 -21.76
CA ARG A 252 -5.66 -3.13 -22.86
C ARG A 252 -4.28 -2.52 -22.61
N SER A 253 -3.98 -2.18 -21.36
CA SER A 253 -2.71 -1.59 -20.95
C SER A 253 -1.61 -2.61 -20.64
N GLY A 254 -1.95 -3.90 -20.47
CA GLY A 254 -1.09 -4.91 -19.88
C GLY A 254 -0.94 -4.84 -18.35
N SER A 255 -1.36 -3.72 -17.71
CA SER A 255 -1.35 -3.55 -16.26
C SER A 255 -2.53 -4.27 -15.61
N LYS A 256 -2.31 -4.81 -14.40
CA LYS A 256 -3.28 -5.65 -13.69
C LYS A 256 -3.43 -5.21 -12.24
N ILE A 257 -4.64 -5.43 -11.72
CA ILE A 257 -4.95 -5.41 -10.30
C ILE A 257 -4.76 -6.83 -9.75
N LYS A 258 -3.89 -6.98 -8.76
CA LYS A 258 -3.63 -8.23 -8.05
C LYS A 258 -4.17 -8.13 -6.62
N THR A 259 -4.91 -9.14 -6.18
CA THR A 259 -5.47 -9.21 -4.82
C THR A 259 -4.64 -10.16 -3.97
N LEU A 260 -4.10 -9.68 -2.85
CA LEU A 260 -3.11 -10.39 -2.04
C LEU A 260 -3.46 -10.37 -0.55
N SER A 261 -2.87 -11.31 0.19
CA SER A 261 -2.74 -11.27 1.65
C SER A 261 -1.28 -11.13 2.02
N PHE A 262 -0.97 -10.48 3.14
CA PHE A 262 0.41 -10.38 3.64
C PHE A 262 1.01 -11.73 4.05
N ASN A 263 0.21 -12.78 4.22
CA ASN A 263 0.66 -14.11 4.66
C ASN A 263 0.64 -15.17 3.55
N LEU A 264 0.67 -14.75 2.29
CA LEU A 264 0.85 -15.67 1.17
C LEU A 264 2.25 -16.31 1.21
N GLU A 265 2.36 -17.50 0.62
CA GLU A 265 3.63 -18.17 0.37
C GLU A 265 4.58 -17.26 -0.42
N GLN A 266 5.86 -17.27 -0.06
CA GLN A 266 6.87 -16.39 -0.63
C GLN A 266 7.75 -17.12 -1.66
N PRO A 267 8.14 -16.46 -2.77
CA PRO A 267 7.81 -15.07 -3.11
C PRO A 267 6.35 -14.92 -3.58
N ASP A 268 5.65 -13.90 -3.05
CA ASP A 268 4.34 -13.51 -3.58
C ASP A 268 4.49 -12.63 -4.84
N GLU A 269 3.35 -12.21 -5.42
CA GLU A 269 3.35 -11.43 -6.66
C GLU A 269 4.07 -10.09 -6.55
N VAL A 270 4.05 -9.41 -5.39
CA VAL A 270 4.80 -8.16 -5.20
C VAL A 270 6.31 -8.42 -5.28
N VAL A 271 6.77 -9.45 -4.56
CA VAL A 271 8.19 -9.81 -4.55
C VAL A 271 8.66 -10.24 -5.93
N LYS A 272 7.89 -11.08 -6.63
CA LYS A 272 8.18 -11.51 -7.99
C LYS A 272 8.31 -10.31 -8.93
N ASP A 273 7.26 -9.49 -9.05
CA ASP A 273 7.24 -8.37 -10.00
C ASP A 273 8.38 -7.38 -9.74
N ILE A 274 8.66 -7.06 -8.46
CA ILE A 274 9.75 -6.14 -8.10
C ILE A 274 11.12 -6.74 -8.43
N SER A 275 11.34 -8.02 -8.09
CA SER A 275 12.62 -8.70 -8.36
C SER A 275 12.88 -8.90 -9.85
N GLU A 276 11.87 -9.28 -10.62
CA GLU A 276 11.95 -9.43 -12.07
C GLU A 276 12.25 -8.08 -12.75
N PHE A 277 11.59 -7.01 -12.30
CA PHE A 277 11.90 -5.67 -12.81
C PHE A 277 13.34 -5.27 -12.49
N TRP A 278 13.80 -5.51 -11.25
CA TRP A 278 15.18 -5.24 -10.86
C TRP A 278 16.19 -5.98 -11.74
N ASP A 279 15.99 -7.28 -11.97
CA ASP A 279 16.86 -8.09 -12.81
C ASP A 279 16.97 -7.56 -14.24
N LYS A 280 15.87 -7.01 -14.77
CA LYS A 280 15.83 -6.38 -16.10
C LYS A 280 16.63 -5.07 -16.16
N VAL A 281 16.62 -4.26 -15.10
CA VAL A 281 17.19 -2.90 -15.13
C VAL A 281 18.55 -2.76 -14.44
N LYS A 282 18.96 -3.72 -13.61
CA LYS A 282 20.19 -3.63 -12.79
C LYS A 282 21.45 -3.35 -13.60
N GLY A 283 21.59 -3.96 -14.78
CA GLY A 283 22.74 -3.74 -15.65
C GLY A 283 22.86 -2.29 -16.13
N ASN A 284 21.73 -1.62 -16.41
CA ASN A 284 21.72 -0.23 -16.86
C ASN A 284 21.91 0.75 -15.69
N ILE A 285 21.35 0.43 -14.53
CA ILE A 285 21.38 1.29 -13.35
C ILE A 285 22.74 1.23 -12.65
N CYS A 286 23.35 0.05 -12.54
CA CYS A 286 24.60 -0.13 -11.79
C CYS A 286 25.87 0.25 -12.57
N VAL A 287 25.84 0.32 -13.90
CA VAL A 287 27.04 0.59 -14.74
C VAL A 287 27.37 2.09 -14.87
N GLN A 288 26.52 3.00 -14.38
CA GLN A 288 26.72 4.46 -14.51
C GLN A 288 27.78 5.08 -13.56
N VAL A 289 28.79 4.33 -13.12
CA VAL A 289 29.99 4.93 -12.49
C VAL A 289 31.11 4.85 -13.51
N PRO A 290 31.45 5.93 -14.24
CA PRO A 290 32.71 5.97 -14.94
C PRO A 290 33.79 5.75 -13.90
N GLU A 291 34.65 4.75 -14.07
CA GLU A 291 35.90 4.68 -13.34
C GLU A 291 36.60 6.01 -13.55
N THR A 292 36.59 6.88 -12.53
CA THR A 292 37.48 8.02 -12.49
C THR A 292 38.86 7.41 -12.47
N LYS A 293 39.50 7.32 -13.64
CA LYS A 293 40.93 7.03 -13.74
C LYS A 293 41.61 8.07 -12.87
N ILE A 294 42.06 7.64 -11.69
CA ILE A 294 42.97 8.40 -10.86
C ILE A 294 44.24 8.48 -11.69
N LEU A 295 44.42 9.59 -12.41
CA LEU A 295 45.69 9.94 -13.01
C LEU A 295 46.68 10.06 -11.84
N ARG A 296 47.57 9.07 -11.75
CA ARG A 296 48.76 9.11 -10.90
C ARG A 296 49.81 10.00 -11.54
#